data_AF-A0A2D4NPZ3-F1
#
_entry.id   AF-A0A2D4NPZ3-F1
#
_cell.length_a   1.000
_cell.length_b   1.000
_cell.length_c   1.000
_cell.angle_alpha   90.00
_cell.angle_beta   90.00
_cell.angle_gamma   90.00
#
_symmetry.space_group_name_H-M   'P 1'
#
loop_
_entity.id
_entity.type
_entity.pdbx_description
1 polymer ?
#
loop_
_entity_poly.entity_id
_entity_poly.type
_entity_poly.pdbx_seq_one_letter_code
_entity_poly.pdbx_strand_id
1 'polypeptide(L)'
;LVGLEIWSNRDKINIKPDVAITLMSFGEWRQNVLLPRKRNDYAQLLTRIQFKETISGLTYRGSICSPIASVAVILDYDNKTSLVASIMAHELGHTLGIGHDRGSCNCTAGPCVMSPEINDEPVYEFSSCSVKEHQMYLLSDRPHC
;
A
#
# COMPACT_ATOMS: atom_id res chain seq x y z
N LEU A 1 3.03 -12.82 6.58
CA LEU A 1 2.76 -13.16 5.16
C LEU A 1 2.01 -14.49 5.09
N VAL A 2 0.78 -14.52 4.56
CA VAL A 2 -0.05 -15.75 4.49
C VAL A 2 -0.10 -16.39 3.10
N GLY A 3 0.45 -15.73 2.08
CA GLY A 3 0.56 -16.23 0.71
C GLY A 3 1.47 -15.34 -0.13
N LEU A 4 2.07 -15.92 -1.17
CA LEU A 4 2.87 -15.25 -2.18
C LEU A 4 2.50 -15.86 -3.53
N GLU A 5 2.28 -15.02 -4.54
CA GLU A 5 1.97 -15.46 -5.91
C GLU A 5 2.84 -14.69 -6.90
N ILE A 6 3.46 -15.43 -7.82
CA ILE A 6 4.30 -14.87 -8.88
C ILE A 6 3.61 -15.19 -10.22
N TRP A 7 3.35 -14.17 -11.02
CA TRP A 7 2.76 -14.31 -12.35
C TRP A 7 3.80 -14.68 -13.41
N SER A 8 4.47 -15.82 -13.24
CA SER A 8 5.62 -16.24 -14.06
C SER A 8 5.31 -16.47 -15.55
N ASN A 9 4.06 -16.79 -15.88
CA ASN A 9 3.68 -17.12 -17.26
C ASN A 9 3.14 -15.91 -18.02
N ARG A 10 2.27 -15.14 -17.37
CA ARG A 10 1.68 -13.89 -17.87
C ARG A 10 0.98 -13.16 -16.72
N ASP A 11 0.88 -11.85 -16.85
CA ASP A 11 0.09 -11.03 -15.94
C ASP A 11 -1.37 -11.46 -15.93
N LYS A 12 -1.99 -11.43 -14.74
CA LYS A 12 -3.41 -11.78 -14.58
C LYS A 12 -4.35 -10.60 -14.79
N ILE A 13 -3.79 -9.39 -14.83
CA ILE A 13 -4.45 -8.14 -15.18
C ILE A 13 -3.58 -7.41 -16.21
N ASN A 14 -4.14 -6.41 -16.88
CA ASN A 14 -3.37 -5.52 -17.74
C ASN A 14 -2.76 -4.39 -16.90
N ILE A 15 -1.48 -4.51 -16.56
CA ILE A 15 -0.80 -3.47 -15.76
C ILE A 15 -0.55 -2.26 -16.67
N LYS A 16 -1.14 -1.11 -16.33
CA LYS A 16 -1.07 0.13 -17.08
C LYS A 16 -0.11 1.14 -16.42
N PRO A 17 0.52 2.03 -17.20
CA PRO A 17 1.27 3.17 -16.66
C PRO A 17 0.43 4.15 -15.83
N ASP A 18 -0.90 4.11 -15.98
CA ASP A 18 -1.83 4.77 -15.06
C ASP A 18 -2.06 3.85 -13.86
N VAL A 19 -1.52 4.24 -12.71
CA VAL A 19 -1.54 3.44 -11.48
C VAL A 19 -2.95 3.28 -10.93
N ALA A 20 -3.85 4.26 -11.12
CA ALA A 20 -5.22 4.18 -10.64
C ALA A 20 -6.02 3.11 -11.42
N ILE A 21 -5.80 3.02 -12.74
CA ILE A 21 -6.39 1.95 -13.56
C ILE A 21 -5.86 0.58 -13.10
N THR A 22 -4.55 0.46 -12.86
CA THR A 22 -3.94 -0.79 -12.38
C THR A 22 -4.48 -1.20 -11.01
N LEU A 23 -4.62 -0.26 -10.07
CA LEU A 23 -5.17 -0.49 -8.74
C LEU A 23 -6.60 -1.01 -8.82
N MET A 24 -7.44 -0.37 -9.63
CA MET A 24 -8.82 -0.81 -9.85
C MET A 24 -8.88 -2.24 -10.39
N SER A 25 -8.13 -2.54 -11.47
CA SER A 25 -8.08 -3.89 -12.04
C SER A 25 -7.52 -4.93 -11.06
N PHE A 26 -6.55 -4.56 -10.21
CA PHE A 26 -6.00 -5.45 -9.19
C PHE A 26 -7.01 -5.74 -8.08
N GLY A 27 -7.80 -4.74 -7.65
CA GLY A 27 -8.90 -4.91 -6.71
C GLY A 27 -9.98 -5.87 -7.23
N GLU A 28 -10.41 -5.69 -8.49
CA GLU A 28 -11.37 -6.58 -9.15
C GLU A 28 -10.82 -8.01 -9.25
N TRP A 29 -9.54 -8.16 -9.61
CA TRP A 29 -8.89 -9.47 -9.65
C TRP A 29 -8.79 -10.10 -8.25
N ARG A 30 -8.45 -9.33 -7.21
CA ARG A 30 -8.40 -9.84 -5.84
C ARG A 30 -9.76 -10.39 -5.42
N GLN A 31 -10.81 -9.62 -5.63
CA GLN A 31 -12.18 -9.99 -5.25
C GLN A 31 -12.64 -11.25 -5.98
N ASN A 32 -12.49 -11.29 -7.30
CA ASN A 32 -13.11 -12.31 -8.14
C ASN A 32 -12.24 -13.56 -8.36
N VAL A 33 -10.92 -13.48 -8.15
CA VAL A 33 -9.97 -14.56 -8.48
C VAL A 33 -9.10 -14.97 -7.31
N LEU A 34 -8.58 -14.04 -6.51
CA LEU A 34 -7.70 -14.39 -5.38
C LEU A 34 -8.48 -14.86 -4.15
N LEU A 35 -9.44 -14.06 -3.67
CA LEU A 35 -10.18 -14.36 -2.45
C LEU A 35 -10.95 -15.70 -2.49
N PRO A 36 -11.56 -16.12 -3.62
CA PRO A 36 -12.25 -17.42 -3.69
C PRO A 36 -11.35 -18.65 -3.43
N ARG A 37 -10.04 -18.52 -3.63
CA ARG A 37 -9.07 -19.63 -3.46
C ARG A 37 -8.08 -19.42 -2.31
N LYS A 38 -7.91 -18.19 -1.81
CA LYS A 38 -7.00 -17.87 -0.71
C LYS A 38 -7.50 -16.68 0.10
N ARG A 39 -8.04 -16.96 1.28
CA ARG A 39 -8.40 -15.93 2.26
C ARG A 39 -7.15 -15.11 2.64
N ASN A 40 -7.27 -13.79 2.57
CA ASN A 40 -6.29 -12.80 2.99
C ASN A 40 -7.01 -11.48 3.26
N ASP A 41 -6.49 -10.69 4.19
CA ASP A 41 -7.13 -9.45 4.63
C ASP A 41 -6.76 -8.25 3.76
N TYR A 42 -5.56 -8.32 3.15
CA TYR A 42 -4.95 -7.29 2.32
C TYR A 42 -3.98 -7.93 1.31
N ALA A 43 -3.86 -7.34 0.11
CA ALA A 43 -2.88 -7.78 -0.90
C ALA A 43 -2.12 -6.61 -1.52
N GLN A 44 -0.83 -6.79 -1.78
CA GLN A 44 -0.01 -5.82 -2.51
C GLN A 44 0.48 -6.42 -3.81
N LEU A 45 0.32 -5.69 -4.92
CA LEU A 45 0.91 -6.02 -6.21
C LEU A 45 2.24 -5.29 -6.36
N LEU A 46 3.34 -6.04 -6.43
CA LEU A 46 4.66 -5.49 -6.75
C LEU A 46 4.88 -5.59 -8.26
N THR A 47 5.29 -4.49 -8.89
CA THR A 47 5.55 -4.43 -10.34
C THR A 47 6.76 -3.56 -10.66
N ARG A 48 7.42 -3.84 -11.79
CA ARG A 48 8.48 -2.99 -12.37
C ARG A 48 8.00 -2.12 -13.53
N ILE A 49 6.70 -2.13 -13.83
CA ILE A 49 6.13 -1.25 -14.84
C ILE A 49 6.12 0.17 -14.28
N GLN A 50 6.82 1.07 -14.96
CA GLN A 50 6.93 2.46 -14.56
C GLN A 50 5.60 3.20 -14.79
N PHE A 51 5.14 3.91 -13.78
CA PHE A 51 3.95 4.75 -13.85
C PHE A 51 4.26 6.12 -14.47
N LYS A 52 3.24 6.79 -15.04
CA LYS A 52 3.40 8.08 -15.73
C LYS A 52 3.80 9.23 -14.80
N GLU A 53 3.34 9.17 -13.56
CA GLU A 53 3.61 10.16 -12.53
C GLU A 53 4.76 9.68 -11.64
N THR A 54 5.32 10.56 -10.80
CA THR A 54 6.33 10.20 -9.78
C THR A 54 5.66 9.50 -8.59
N ILE A 55 4.87 8.47 -8.88
CA ILE A 55 4.14 7.66 -7.91
C ILE A 55 4.87 6.32 -7.78
N SER A 56 5.26 6.00 -6.54
CA SER A 56 5.88 4.70 -6.24
C SER A 56 4.91 3.70 -5.61
N GLY A 57 3.72 4.15 -5.20
CA GLY A 57 2.67 3.30 -4.65
C GLY A 57 1.30 3.97 -4.69
N LEU A 58 0.23 3.17 -4.72
CA LEU A 58 -1.13 3.66 -4.55
C LEU A 58 -2.02 2.61 -3.88
N THR A 59 -2.90 3.06 -2.99
CA THR A 59 -3.95 2.27 -2.35
C THR A 59 -5.25 3.08 -2.19
N TYR A 60 -6.29 2.46 -1.64
CA TYR A 60 -7.46 3.13 -1.09
C TYR A 60 -7.28 3.38 0.42
N ARG A 61 -7.58 4.59 0.89
CA ARG A 61 -7.46 4.91 2.32
C ARG A 61 -8.59 4.27 3.12
N GLY A 62 -8.27 3.72 4.30
CA GLY A 62 -9.24 3.19 5.26
C GLY A 62 -10.00 1.95 4.76
N SER A 63 -9.42 1.20 3.83
CA SER A 63 -10.09 0.12 3.10
C SER A 63 -9.72 -1.28 3.58
N ILE A 64 -9.02 -1.43 4.72
CA ILE A 64 -8.66 -2.75 5.25
C ILE A 64 -9.90 -3.67 5.34
N CYS A 65 -9.73 -4.95 5.07
CA CYS A 65 -10.81 -5.96 4.99
C CYS A 65 -11.77 -5.84 3.81
N SER A 66 -11.82 -4.72 3.07
CA SER A 66 -12.66 -4.61 1.88
C SER A 66 -12.28 -5.68 0.84
N PRO A 67 -13.21 -6.48 0.31
CA PRO A 67 -12.90 -7.51 -0.69
C PRO A 67 -12.25 -6.96 -1.97
N ILE A 68 -12.63 -5.75 -2.37
CA ILE A 68 -12.14 -5.10 -3.59
C ILE A 68 -11.07 -4.03 -3.30
N ALA A 69 -11.23 -3.26 -2.22
CA ALA A 69 -10.41 -2.07 -1.98
C ALA A 69 -9.24 -2.30 -1.00
N SER A 70 -9.16 -3.47 -0.35
CA SER A 70 -8.01 -3.81 0.51
C SER A 70 -6.84 -4.33 -0.34
N VAL A 71 -6.34 -3.44 -1.19
CA VAL A 71 -5.26 -3.69 -2.15
C VAL A 71 -4.37 -2.47 -2.29
N ALA A 72 -3.08 -2.69 -2.58
CA ALA A 72 -2.20 -1.64 -3.07
C ALA A 72 -1.37 -2.11 -4.27
N VAL A 73 -0.90 -1.16 -5.07
CA VAL A 73 0.08 -1.39 -6.14
C VAL A 73 1.37 -0.67 -5.75
N ILE A 74 2.50 -1.36 -5.85
CA ILE A 74 3.82 -0.91 -5.42
C ILE A 74 4.79 -1.02 -6.60
N LEU A 75 5.55 0.05 -6.85
CA LEU A 75 6.64 0.06 -7.80
C LEU A 75 7.92 -0.50 -7.14
N ASP A 76 8.45 -1.58 -7.69
CA ASP A 76 9.74 -2.17 -7.34
C ASP A 76 10.85 -1.51 -8.16
N TYR A 77 11.19 -0.25 -7.83
CA TYR A 77 12.13 0.57 -8.62
C TYR A 77 13.61 0.46 -8.21
N ASP A 78 13.92 -0.11 -7.05
CA ASP A 78 15.28 -0.17 -6.50
C ASP A 78 15.65 -1.60 -6.08
N ASN A 79 16.93 -1.96 -6.22
CA ASN A 79 17.45 -3.24 -5.73
C ASN A 79 17.51 -3.29 -4.19
N LYS A 80 17.50 -2.13 -3.52
CA LYS A 80 17.37 -2.00 -2.07
C LYS A 80 15.93 -2.31 -1.65
N THR A 81 15.71 -3.57 -1.29
CA THR A 81 14.41 -4.05 -0.77
C THR A 81 13.86 -3.23 0.41
N SER A 82 14.72 -2.57 1.19
CA SER A 82 14.31 -1.68 2.29
C SER A 82 13.57 -0.42 1.83
N LEU A 83 13.89 0.12 0.65
CA LEU A 83 13.17 1.27 0.08
C LEU A 83 11.79 0.84 -0.40
N VAL A 84 11.70 -0.29 -1.08
CA VAL A 84 10.41 -0.87 -1.52
C VAL A 84 9.55 -1.23 -0.31
N ALA A 85 10.16 -1.78 0.76
CA ALA A 85 9.46 -2.07 2.01
C ALA A 85 8.90 -0.80 2.68
N SER A 86 9.58 0.34 2.55
CA SER A 86 9.09 1.63 3.06
C SER A 86 7.80 2.06 2.36
N ILE A 87 7.71 1.86 1.04
CA ILE A 87 6.49 2.15 0.27
C ILE A 87 5.39 1.15 0.59
N MET A 88 5.74 -0.14 0.71
CA MET A 88 4.78 -1.16 1.16
C MET A 88 4.16 -0.79 2.51
N ALA A 89 4.96 -0.28 3.45
CA ALA A 89 4.49 0.21 4.74
C ALA A 89 3.63 1.47 4.61
N HIS A 90 4.02 2.41 3.75
CA HIS A 90 3.26 3.63 3.45
C HIS A 90 1.85 3.32 2.92
N GLU A 91 1.74 2.48 1.89
CA GLU A 91 0.44 2.11 1.31
C GLU A 91 -0.40 1.26 2.27
N LEU A 92 0.22 0.44 3.11
CA LEU A 92 -0.50 -0.23 4.18
C LEU A 92 -1.02 0.79 5.21
N GLY A 93 -0.24 1.82 5.55
CA GLY A 93 -0.65 2.90 6.43
C GLY A 93 -1.91 3.61 5.93
N HIS A 94 -1.94 3.99 4.65
CA HIS A 94 -3.16 4.51 4.01
C HIS A 94 -4.33 3.56 4.13
N THR A 95 -4.13 2.27 3.80
CA THR A 95 -5.16 1.22 3.93
C THR A 95 -5.71 1.14 5.35
N LEU A 96 -4.89 1.41 6.36
CA LEU A 96 -5.21 1.47 7.79
C LEU A 96 -5.71 2.85 8.28
N GLY A 97 -6.16 3.70 7.35
CA GLY A 97 -6.82 4.97 7.63
C GLY A 97 -5.89 6.15 7.88
N ILE A 98 -4.57 5.97 7.75
CA ILE A 98 -3.58 7.02 7.99
C ILE A 98 -3.47 7.90 6.74
N GLY A 99 -3.30 9.21 6.92
CA GLY A 99 -3.03 10.16 5.85
C GLY A 99 -1.55 10.56 5.82
N HIS A 100 -1.17 11.41 4.86
CA HIS A 100 0.19 11.94 4.83
C HIS A 100 0.48 12.82 6.04
N ASP A 101 1.73 12.74 6.51
CA ASP A 101 2.28 13.62 7.52
C ASP A 101 2.29 15.08 7.04
N ARG A 102 2.09 16.01 7.99
CA ARG A 102 2.08 17.46 7.79
C ARG A 102 3.00 18.14 8.81
N GLY A 103 3.15 19.47 8.73
CA GLY A 103 4.23 20.20 9.42
C GLY A 103 4.41 19.99 10.94
N SER A 104 3.43 19.51 11.70
CA SER A 104 3.58 19.21 13.14
C SER A 104 3.81 17.72 13.44
N CYS A 105 3.84 16.86 12.42
CA CYS A 105 4.00 15.42 12.53
C CYS A 105 5.48 15.07 12.48
N ASN A 106 6.02 14.55 13.59
CA ASN A 106 7.45 14.31 13.75
C ASN A 106 7.75 12.84 14.05
N CYS A 107 8.91 12.39 13.59
CA CYS A 107 9.58 11.14 13.97
C CYS A 107 10.96 11.46 14.57
N THR A 108 11.54 10.51 15.30
CA THR A 108 12.77 10.73 16.07
C THR A 108 14.05 10.67 15.23
N ALA A 109 14.08 9.82 14.21
CA ALA A 109 15.29 9.50 13.46
C ALA A 109 15.34 10.05 12.02
N GLY A 110 14.34 10.82 11.59
CA GLY A 110 14.27 11.35 10.23
C GLY A 110 12.84 11.36 9.67
N PRO A 111 12.68 11.22 8.34
CA PRO A 111 11.38 11.18 7.70
C PRO A 111 10.54 10.00 8.21
N CYS A 112 9.23 10.25 8.32
CA CYS A 112 8.27 9.28 8.77
C CYS A 112 7.77 8.40 7.60
N VAL A 113 7.25 7.22 7.92
CA VAL A 113 6.65 6.30 6.92
C VAL A 113 5.58 6.99 6.08
N MET A 114 4.78 7.90 6.65
CA MET A 114 3.70 8.60 5.96
C MET A 114 4.11 9.95 5.38
N SER A 115 5.41 10.22 5.23
CA SER A 115 5.90 11.37 4.46
C SER A 115 5.33 11.33 3.04
N PRO A 116 4.81 12.46 2.50
CA PRO A 116 4.33 12.52 1.11
C PRO A 116 5.47 12.47 0.07
N GLU A 117 6.70 12.73 0.50
CA GLU A 117 7.89 12.73 -0.35
C GLU A 117 8.64 11.40 -0.24
N ILE A 118 9.17 10.94 -1.38
CA ILE A 118 10.04 9.77 -1.47
C ILE A 118 11.40 10.14 -0.86
N ASN A 119 11.92 9.26 -0.01
CA ASN A 119 13.24 9.40 0.61
C ASN A 119 14.23 8.41 -0.02
N ASP A 120 15.49 8.85 -0.17
CA ASP A 120 16.58 8.00 -0.67
C ASP A 120 17.09 7.00 0.39
N GLU A 121 16.65 7.18 1.64
CA GLU A 121 16.92 6.31 2.76
C GLU A 121 15.62 5.67 3.28
N PRO A 122 15.67 4.40 3.73
CA PRO A 122 14.49 3.70 4.20
C PRO A 122 13.95 4.28 5.51
N VAL A 123 12.62 4.25 5.65
CA VAL A 123 11.89 4.80 6.81
C VAL A 123 11.22 3.69 7.60
N TYR A 124 11.22 3.83 8.93
CA TYR A 124 10.79 2.75 9.83
C TYR A 124 9.86 3.23 10.95
N GLU A 125 9.64 4.53 11.07
CA GLU A 125 8.87 5.13 12.17
C GLU A 125 7.60 5.80 11.63
N PHE A 126 6.46 5.48 12.24
CA PHE A 126 5.22 6.23 12.06
C PHE A 126 5.23 7.44 12.97
N SER A 127 4.75 8.58 12.47
CA SER A 127 4.69 9.81 13.26
C SER A 127 3.65 9.72 14.39
N SER A 128 3.72 10.66 15.33
CA SER A 128 2.66 10.83 16.34
C SER A 128 1.28 11.10 15.73
N CYS A 129 1.22 11.78 14.57
CA CYS A 129 -0.02 11.97 13.81
C CYS A 129 -0.55 10.65 13.27
N SER A 130 0.34 9.84 12.67
CA SER A 130 -0.01 8.54 12.10
C SER A 130 -0.65 7.62 13.14
N VAL A 131 -0.07 7.57 14.35
CA VAL A 131 -0.60 6.79 15.48
C VAL A 131 -2.00 7.27 15.85
N LYS A 132 -2.21 8.60 15.95
CA LYS A 132 -3.51 9.19 16.29
C LYS A 132 -4.57 8.90 15.22
N GLU A 133 -4.23 9.06 13.95
CA GLU A 133 -5.16 8.80 12.84
C GLU A 133 -5.54 7.32 12.74
N HIS A 134 -4.57 6.42 12.90
CA HIS A 134 -4.87 5.00 12.96
C HIS A 134 -5.81 4.64 14.12
N GLN A 135 -5.58 5.21 15.30
CA GLN A 135 -6.47 5.02 16.45
C GLN A 135 -7.89 5.52 16.15
N MET A 136 -8.03 6.69 15.53
CA MET A 136 -9.34 7.23 15.14
C MET A 136 -10.04 6.32 14.12
N TYR A 137 -9.31 5.81 13.13
CA TYR A 137 -9.82 4.85 12.15
C TYR A 137 -10.34 3.56 12.82
N LEU A 138 -9.56 2.94 13.71
CA LEU A 138 -9.99 1.72 14.40
C LEU A 138 -11.24 1.93 15.27
N LEU A 139 -11.35 3.09 15.92
CA LEU A 139 -12.50 3.41 16.77
C LEU A 139 -13.79 3.67 15.96
N SER A 140 -13.63 4.28 14.78
CA SER A 140 -14.71 4.65 13.86
C SER A 140 -15.21 3.46 13.05
N ASP A 141 -14.31 2.84 12.29
CA ASP A 141 -14.65 1.87 11.24
C ASP A 141 -14.70 0.42 11.74
N ARG A 142 -13.93 0.10 12.80
CA ARG A 142 -13.91 -1.21 13.47
C ARG A 142 -13.84 -2.41 12.50
N PRO A 143 -12.81 -2.49 11.64
CA PRO A 143 -12.65 -3.60 10.71
C PRO A 143 -12.60 -4.95 11.45
N HIS A 144 -13.29 -5.96 10.91
CA HIS A 144 -13.54 -7.26 11.58
C HIS A 144 -12.79 -8.47 11.00
N CYS A 145 -12.17 -8.31 9.83
CA CYS A 145 -11.21 -9.32 9.39
C CYS A 145 -10.01 -9.32 10.36
#